data_AF-A0AAJ4DUV5-F1
#
_entry.id   AF-A0AAJ4DUV5-F1
#
_cell.length_a   1.000
_cell.length_b   1.000
_cell.length_c   1.000
_cell.angle_alpha   90.00
_cell.angle_beta   90.00
_cell.angle_gamma   90.00
#
_symmetry.space_group_name_H-M   'P 1'
#
loop_
_entity.id
_entity.type
_entity.pdbx_description
1 polymer ?
#
loop_
_entity_poly.entity_id
_entity_poly.type
_entity_poly.pdbx_seq_one_letter_code
_entity_poly.pdbx_strand_id
1 'polypeptide(L)' 'MWAQKSIQLSARKRGFHLITDEIEQQIPEIADFPVGILQLFIQHTSASLTINENADPTVRHDMEKHFNQFVPERAP' A
#
# COMPACT_ATOMS: atom_id res chain seq x y z
N MET A 1 -16.30 -16.37 10.90
CA MET A 1 -15.63 -17.03 9.75
C MET A 1 -14.46 -16.14 9.35
N TRP A 2 -13.35 -16.68 8.84
CA TRP A 2 -12.24 -15.86 8.32
C TRP A 2 -12.09 -16.14 6.82
N ALA A 3 -11.72 -15.11 6.06
CA ALA A 3 -11.49 -15.20 4.62
C ALA A 3 -10.02 -14.89 4.33
N GLN A 4 -9.45 -15.57 3.34
CA GLN A 4 -8.10 -15.31 2.86
C GLN A 4 -8.11 -15.32 1.33
N LYS A 5 -7.48 -14.30 0.75
CA LYS A 5 -7.44 -14.11 -0.69
C LYS A 5 -6.09 -13.56 -1.10
N SER A 6 -5.58 -14.04 -2.23
CA SER A 6 -4.44 -13.42 -2.89
C SER A 6 -4.96 -12.31 -3.80
N ILE A 7 -4.37 -11.12 -3.69
CA ILE A 7 -4.68 -9.96 -4.53
C ILE A 7 -3.46 -9.62 -5.37
N GLN A 8 -3.68 -9.10 -6.57
CA GLN A 8 -2.61 -8.70 -7.47
C GLN A 8 -2.70 -7.20 -7.71
N LEU A 9 -1.61 -6.49 -7.43
CA LEU A 9 -1.49 -5.07 -7.70
C LEU A 9 -0.80 -4.84 -9.04
N SER A 10 -1.20 -3.77 -9.72
CA SER A 10 -0.60 -3.29 -10.95
C SER A 10 0.85 -2.90 -10.70
N ALA A 11 1.75 -3.27 -11.62
CA ALA A 11 3.16 -2.93 -11.49
C ALA A 11 3.38 -1.41 -11.43
N ARG A 12 4.13 -0.95 -10.43
CA ARG A 12 4.47 0.46 -10.25
C ARG A 12 5.98 0.66 -10.28
N LYS A 13 6.39 1.84 -10.74
CA LYS A 13 7.78 2.31 -10.56
C LYS A 13 8.03 2.67 -9.10
N ARG A 14 9.29 2.86 -8.71
CA ARG A 14 9.67 3.36 -7.38
C ARG A 14 8.89 4.65 -7.04
N GLY A 15 8.46 4.77 -5.80
CA GLY A 15 7.66 5.89 -5.30
C GLY A 15 6.50 5.41 -4.42
N PHE A 16 5.66 6.35 -3.98
CA PHE A 16 4.46 6.09 -3.19
C PHE A 16 3.22 6.10 -4.08
N HIS A 17 2.39 5.05 -3.98
CA HIS A 17 1.21 4.86 -4.82
C HIS A 17 -0.01 4.60 -3.94
N LEU A 18 -1.14 5.21 -4.30
CA LEU A 18 -2.43 4.87 -3.70
C LEU A 18 -2.92 3.56 -4.31
N ILE A 19 -3.30 2.64 -3.44
CA ILE A 19 -3.75 1.30 -3.82
C ILE A 19 -5.06 0.90 -3.14
N THR A 20 -5.70 1.80 -2.38
CA THR A 20 -6.94 1.52 -1.63
C THR A 20 -8.03 1.00 -2.56
N ASP A 21 -8.36 1.74 -3.61
CA ASP A 21 -9.40 1.36 -4.57
C ASP A 21 -9.10 0.01 -5.25
N GLU A 22 -7.82 -0.23 -5.56
CA GLU A 22 -7.36 -1.47 -6.21
C GLU A 22 -7.46 -2.68 -5.28
N ILE A 23 -7.27 -2.47 -3.97
CA ILE A 23 -7.49 -3.50 -2.94
C ILE A 23 -8.99 -3.73 -2.79
N GLU A 24 -9.79 -2.69 -2.56
CA GLU A 24 -11.25 -2.80 -2.31
C GLU A 24 -11.99 -3.52 -3.44
N GLN A 25 -11.65 -3.23 -4.70
CA GLN A 25 -12.22 -3.92 -5.86
C GLN A 25 -11.91 -5.43 -5.87
N GLN A 26 -10.82 -5.85 -5.23
CA GLN A 26 -10.40 -7.25 -5.17
C GLN A 26 -10.88 -7.98 -3.92
N ILE A 27 -11.44 -7.30 -2.92
CA ILE A 27 -11.99 -7.93 -1.69
C ILE A 27 -13.45 -7.51 -1.40
N PRO A 28 -14.39 -7.63 -2.36
CA PRO A 28 -15.78 -7.22 -2.15
C PRO A 28 -16.45 -7.94 -0.96
N GLU A 29 -15.99 -9.14 -0.61
CA GLU A 29 -16.43 -9.89 0.57
C GLU A 29 -16.21 -9.16 1.90
N ILE A 30 -15.37 -8.11 1.94
CA ILE A 30 -15.17 -7.29 3.16
C ILE A 30 -16.48 -6.68 3.66
N ALA A 31 -17.45 -6.42 2.76
CA ALA A 31 -18.76 -5.90 3.08
C ALA A 31 -19.60 -6.86 3.96
N ASP A 32 -19.30 -8.16 3.94
CA ASP A 32 -19.98 -9.17 4.76
C ASP A 32 -19.46 -9.17 6.22
N PHE A 33 -18.39 -8.43 6.52
CA PHE A 33 -17.77 -8.34 7.83
C PHE A 33 -18.05 -6.97 8.47
N PRO A 34 -19.09 -6.83 9.31
CA PRO A 34 -19.39 -5.55 9.95
C PRO A 34 -18.29 -5.10 10.93
N VAL A 35 -17.56 -6.04 11.53
CA VAL A 35 -16.41 -5.79 12.41
C VAL A 35 -15.41 -6.94 12.24
N GLY A 36 -14.12 -6.61 12.12
CA GLY A 36 -13.05 -7.60 11.99
C GLY A 36 -11.67 -6.99 11.95
N ILE A 37 -10.68 -7.82 11.62
CA ILE A 37 -9.29 -7.41 11.38
C ILE A 37 -8.95 -7.79 9.94
N LEU A 38 -8.49 -6.81 9.15
CA LEU A 38 -7.91 -7.03 7.84
C LEU A 38 -6.38 -7.05 7.97
N GLN A 39 -5.77 -8.18 7.62
CA GLN A 39 -4.32 -8.30 7.52
C GLN A 39 -3.90 -8.30 6.06
N LEU A 40 -3.17 -7.27 5.64
CA LEU A 40 -2.56 -7.18 4.32
C LEU A 40 -1.08 -7.56 4.42
N PHE A 41 -0.70 -8.66 3.78
CA PHE A 41 0.68 -9.12 3.74
C PHE A 41 1.25 -8.98 2.32
N ILE A 42 2.30 -8.18 2.17
CA ILE A 42 2.98 -7.99 0.90
C ILE A 42 3.98 -9.13 0.66
N GLN A 43 3.81 -9.86 -0.45
CA GLN A 43 4.67 -10.99 -0.83
C GLN A 43 5.87 -10.55 -1.69
N HIS A 44 6.42 -9.36 -1.42
CA HIS A 44 7.56 -8.78 -2.13
C HIS A 44 8.58 -8.23 -1.14
N THR A 45 9.87 -8.41 -1.43
CA THR A 45 10.97 -7.90 -0.60
C THR A 45 11.38 -6.48 -0.96
N SER A 46 11.01 -6.00 -2.15
CA SER A 46 11.38 -4.69 -2.69
C SER A 46 10.31 -3.61 -2.52
N ALA A 47 9.22 -3.92 -1.79
CA ALA A 47 8.10 -3.02 -1.57
C ALA A 47 7.57 -3.15 -0.14
N SER A 48 6.81 -2.15 0.30
CA SER A 48 6.17 -2.15 1.62
C SER A 48 4.80 -1.50 1.54
N LEU A 49 3.94 -1.86 2.49
CA LEU A 49 2.64 -1.24 2.68
C LEU A 49 2.72 -0.24 3.83
N THR A 50 2.09 0.91 3.65
CA THR A 50 2.00 1.94 4.69
C THR A 50 0.59 2.54 4.67
N ILE A 51 0.13 3.00 5.84
CA ILE A 51 -1.12 3.74 5.98
C ILE A 51 -0.72 5.16 6.36
N ASN A 52 -1.22 6.13 5.61
CA ASN A 52 -0.90 7.55 5.81
C ASN A 52 -2.10 8.43 5.41
N GLU A 53 -1.98 9.73 5.66
CA GLU A 53 -2.94 10.72 5.23
C GLU A 53 -3.00 10.81 3.69
N ASN A 54 -4.22 10.86 3.15
CA ASN A 54 -4.47 10.98 1.72
C ASN A 54 -5.31 12.23 1.36
N ALA A 55 -5.47 13.17 2.31
CA ALA A 55 -6.21 14.42 2.06
C ALA A 55 -5.35 15.43 1.27
N ASP A 56 -4.05 15.51 1.59
CA ASP A 56 -3.12 16.41 0.92
C ASP A 56 -2.23 15.63 -0.07
N PRO A 57 -2.28 15.93 -1.38
CA PRO A 57 -1.45 15.27 -2.38
C PRO A 57 0.06 15.49 -2.18
N THR A 58 0.46 16.52 -1.42
CA THR A 58 1.87 16.82 -1.12
C THR A 58 2.51 15.80 -0.19
N VAL A 59 1.73 15.10 0.64
CA VAL A 59 2.23 14.06 1.57
C VAL A 59 3.04 13.00 0.83
N ARG A 60 2.56 12.54 -0.34
CA ARG A 60 3.28 11.55 -1.15
C ARG A 60 4.63 12.08 -1.65
N HIS A 61 4.66 13.35 -2.05
CA HIS A 61 5.88 13.98 -2.55
C HIS A 61 6.89 14.20 -1.42
N ASP A 62 6.43 14.62 -0.25
CA ASP A 62 7.28 14.82 0.93
C ASP A 62 7.83 13.50 1.48
N MET A 63 7.01 12.44 1.49
CA MET A 63 7.46 11.09 1.84
C MET A 63 8.53 10.60 0.86
N GLU A 64 8.30 10.75 -0.45
CA GLU A 64 9.29 10.35 -1.46
C GLU A 64 10.59 11.15 -1.32
N LYS A 65 10.50 12.46 -1.10
CA LYS A 65 11.65 13.35 -0.92
C LYS A 65 12.46 12.97 0.32
N HIS A 66 11.82 12.78 1.47
CA HIS A 66 12.51 12.36 2.69
C HIS A 66 13.10 10.95 2.54
N PHE A 67 12.37 10.02 1.94
CA PHE A 67 12.86 8.66 1.73
C PHE A 67 14.10 8.64 0.83
N ASN A 68 14.12 9.46 -0.22
CA ASN A 68 15.29 9.64 -1.09
C ASN A 68 16.50 10.24 -0.37
N GLN A 69 16.27 11.07 0.65
CA GLN A 69 17.34 11.65 1.45
C GLN A 69 17.96 10.64 2.42
N PHE A 70 17.14 9.82 3.08
CA PHE A 70 17.61 8.85 4.07
C PHE A 70 18.10 7.54 3.45
N VAL A 71 17.46 7.09 2.36
CA VAL A 71 17.75 5.81 1.69
C VAL A 71 17.80 6.06 0.17
N PRO A 72 18.88 6.67 -0.34
CA PRO A 72 19.02 6.93 -1.76
C PRO A 72 19.16 5.62 -2.53
N GLU A 73 18.54 5.57 -3.70
CA GLU A 73 18.43 4.36 -4.56
C GLU A 73 19.79 3.79 -5.01
N ARG A 74 20.84 4.60 -4.94
CA ARG A 74 22.22 4.24 -5.30
C ARG A 74 23.20 4.76 -4.25
N ALA A 75 22.86 4.60 -2.98
CA ALA A 75 23.83 4.82 -1.90
C ALA A 75 25.12 4.01 -2.22
N PRO A 76 26.31 4.63 -2.15
CA PRO A 76 27.57 3.92 -2.37
C PRO A 76 27.83 2.84 -1.30
#